data_AF-A0A961WL81-F1
#
_entry.id   AF-A0A961WL81-F1
#
_cell.length_a   1.000
_cell.length_b   1.000
_cell.length_c   1.000
_cell.angle_alpha   90.00
_cell.angle_beta   90.00
_cell.angle_gamma   90.00
#
_symmetry.space_group_name_H-M   'P 1'
#
loop_
_entity.id
_entity.type
_entity.pdbx_description
1 polymer ?
#
loop_
_entity_poly.entity_id
_entity_poly.type
_entity_poly.pdbx_seq_one_letter_code
_entity_poly.pdbx_strand_id
1 'polypeptide(L)'
;MAKVAFIGLGVMGYPMAGHIFKKGGHELTVYNRTFAKAEKWVAEYGTGRAVPTPAAAADGADFVFSCVGNDDDLRAVTIGKDGAFEAMKTGA
;
A
#
# COMPACT_ATOMS: atom_id res chain seq x y z
N MET A 1 14.44 9.46 -4.23
CA MET A 1 13.16 8.80 -4.53
C MET A 1 12.87 7.86 -3.37
N ALA A 2 11.72 8.01 -2.71
CA ALA A 2 11.36 7.16 -1.57
C ALA A 2 10.52 5.97 -2.05
N LYS A 3 10.59 4.87 -1.30
CA LYS A 3 9.73 3.69 -1.45
C LYS A 3 8.50 3.86 -0.58
N VAL A 4 7.33 3.88 -1.18
CA VAL A 4 6.06 4.13 -0.50
C VAL A 4 5.17 2.90 -0.62
N ALA A 5 4.68 2.42 0.50
CA ALA A 5 3.63 1.42 0.56
C ALA A 5 2.26 2.11 0.70
N PHE A 6 1.26 1.66 -0.05
CA PHE A 6 -0.13 2.11 0.11
C PHE A 6 -1.06 0.91 0.31
N ILE A 7 -1.61 0.80 1.52
CA ILE A 7 -2.49 -0.29 1.96
C ILE A 7 -3.93 0.22 1.98
N GLY A 8 -4.76 -0.36 1.09
CA GLY A 8 -6.16 0.00 0.95
C GLY A 8 -6.40 0.96 -0.22
N LEU A 9 -7.07 0.45 -1.25
CA LEU A 9 -7.38 1.18 -2.48
C LEU A 9 -8.91 1.36 -2.61
N GLY A 10 -9.50 1.92 -1.56
CA GLY A 10 -10.91 2.32 -1.53
C GLY A 10 -11.17 3.64 -2.29
N VAL A 11 -12.33 4.25 -2.02
CA VAL A 11 -12.74 5.53 -2.64
C VAL A 11 -11.69 6.63 -2.45
N MET A 12 -11.11 6.71 -1.25
CA MET A 12 -10.06 7.68 -0.92
C MET A 12 -8.66 7.18 -1.28
N GLY A 13 -8.32 5.95 -0.91
CA GLY A 13 -6.97 5.42 -1.08
C GLY A 13 -6.51 5.30 -2.54
N TYR A 14 -7.40 4.92 -3.45
CA TYR A 14 -7.06 4.73 -4.87
C TYR A 14 -6.54 6.02 -5.54
N PRO A 15 -7.25 7.17 -5.49
CA PRO A 15 -6.73 8.42 -6.04
C PRO A 15 -5.57 9.02 -5.23
N MET A 16 -5.51 8.80 -3.91
CA MET A 16 -4.38 9.25 -3.08
C MET A 16 -3.08 8.58 -3.51
N ALA A 17 -3.07 7.25 -3.62
CA ALA A 17 -1.93 6.50 -4.14
C ALA A 17 -1.55 7.00 -5.55
N GLY A 18 -2.54 7.19 -6.42
CA GLY A 18 -2.36 7.72 -7.77
C GLY A 18 -1.67 9.09 -7.78
N HIS A 19 -2.03 9.97 -6.84
CA HIS A 19 -1.44 11.30 -6.70
C HIS A 19 0.01 11.25 -6.20
N ILE A 20 0.29 10.47 -5.15
CA ILE A 20 1.65 10.30 -4.62
C ILE A 20 2.57 9.77 -5.72
N PHE A 21 2.08 8.82 -6.50
CA PHE A 21 2.82 8.26 -7.63
C PHE A 21 3.05 9.28 -8.75
N LYS A 22 1.99 9.88 -9.31
CA LYS A 22 2.10 10.79 -10.46
C LYS A 22 2.81 12.11 -10.15
N LYS A 23 2.64 12.65 -8.94
CA LYS A 23 3.17 13.97 -8.57
C LYS A 23 4.36 13.92 -7.63
N GLY A 24 4.48 12.89 -6.79
CA GLY A 24 5.55 12.77 -5.81
C GLY A 24 6.85 12.20 -6.37
N GLY A 25 6.79 11.50 -7.52
CA GLY A 25 7.97 10.86 -8.10
C GLY A 25 8.58 9.83 -7.14
N HIS A 26 7.73 9.06 -6.47
CA HIS A 26 8.09 8.00 -5.53
C HIS A 26 7.79 6.63 -6.14
N GLU A 27 8.53 5.61 -5.70
CA GLU A 27 8.20 4.22 -6.03
C GLU A 27 7.01 3.79 -5.18
N LEU A 28 5.93 3.31 -5.80
CA LEU A 28 4.76 2.84 -5.06
C LEU A 28 4.60 1.32 -5.14
N THR A 29 4.48 0.69 -3.97
CA THR A 29 3.95 -0.66 -3.80
C THR A 29 2.56 -0.57 -3.19
N VAL A 30 1.57 -1.20 -3.81
CA VAL A 30 0.17 -1.11 -3.40
C VAL A 30 -0.38 -2.47 -3.01
N TYR A 31 -1.22 -2.47 -1.98
CA TYR A 31 -1.99 -3.63 -1.55
C TYR A 31 -3.45 -3.25 -1.39
N ASN A 32 -4.33 -4.18 -1.74
CA ASN A 32 -5.74 -4.11 -1.39
C ASN A 32 -6.30 -5.51 -1.18
N ARG A 33 -7.18 -5.70 -0.19
CA ARG A 33 -7.82 -7.00 0.14
C ARG A 33 -8.37 -7.71 -1.11
N THR A 34 -9.03 -6.97 -1.98
CA THR A 34 -9.36 -7.44 -3.33
C THR A 34 -8.16 -7.17 -4.23
N PHE A 35 -7.33 -8.19 -4.47
CA PHE A 35 -6.04 -8.04 -5.18
C PHE A 35 -6.20 -7.45 -6.59
N ALA A 36 -7.25 -7.83 -7.31
CA ALA A 36 -7.55 -7.27 -8.64
C ALA A 36 -7.67 -5.73 -8.67
N LYS A 37 -7.99 -5.07 -7.55
CA LYS A 37 -7.97 -3.59 -7.48
C LYS A 37 -6.56 -3.04 -7.48
N ALA A 38 -5.61 -3.72 -6.83
CA ALA A 38 -4.19 -3.35 -6.85
C ALA A 38 -3.59 -3.56 -8.24
N GLU A 39 -3.91 -4.67 -8.90
CA GLU A 39 -3.50 -4.92 -10.29
C GLU A 39 -4.05 -3.86 -11.24
N LYS A 40 -5.35 -3.53 -11.11
CA LYS A 40 -5.97 -2.47 -11.90
C LYS A 40 -5.29 -1.12 -11.69
N TRP A 41 -4.95 -0.79 -10.44
CA TRP A 41 -4.23 0.44 -10.13
C TRP A 41 -2.87 0.47 -10.84
N VAL A 42 -2.10 -0.62 -10.80
CA VAL A 42 -0.81 -0.69 -11.52
C VAL A 42 -1.01 -0.52 -13.03
N ALA A 43 -2.01 -1.16 -13.62
CA ALA A 43 -2.31 -1.04 -15.05
C ALA A 43 -2.69 0.40 -15.46
N GLU A 44 -3.36 1.15 -14.57
CA GLU A 44 -3.77 2.54 -14.83
C GLU A 44 -2.62 3.54 -14.68
N TYR A 45 -1.70 3.33 -13.75
CA TYR A 45 -0.64 4.28 -13.40
C TYR A 45 0.74 3.92 -13.98
N GLY A 46 0.97 2.68 -14.39
CA GLY A 46 2.06 2.30 -15.30
C GLY A 46 3.40 1.92 -14.66
N THR A 47 3.77 2.39 -13.46
CA THR A 47 5.04 1.98 -12.82
C THR A 47 4.99 1.80 -11.28
N GLY A 48 3.95 1.14 -10.76
CA GLY A 48 3.92 0.65 -9.37
C GLY A 48 3.89 -0.88 -9.28
N ARG A 49 4.07 -1.42 -8.08
CA ARG A 49 4.03 -2.86 -7.81
C ARG A 49 2.78 -3.23 -7.04
N ALA A 50 2.05 -4.25 -7.47
CA ALA A 50 0.98 -4.86 -6.67
C ALA A 50 1.52 -6.10 -5.96
N VAL A 51 1.20 -6.26 -4.68
CA VAL A 51 1.66 -7.39 -3.85
C VAL A 51 0.51 -8.01 -3.05
N PRO A 52 0.60 -9.30 -2.69
CA PRO A 52 -0.53 -10.04 -2.16
C PRO A 52 -0.82 -9.80 -0.68
N THR A 53 0.11 -9.18 0.08
CA THR A 53 -0.05 -8.95 1.53
C THR A 53 0.39 -7.55 1.97
N PRO A 54 -0.14 -7.03 3.09
CA PRO A 54 0.35 -5.79 3.71
C PRO A 54 1.84 -5.84 4.07
N ALA A 55 2.32 -6.95 4.63
CA ALA A 55 3.74 -7.16 4.93
C ALA A 55 4.61 -7.01 3.67
N ALA A 56 4.22 -7.66 2.56
CA ALA A 56 4.95 -7.53 1.30
C ALA A 56 4.91 -6.11 0.72
N ALA A 57 3.89 -5.31 1.05
CA ALA A 57 3.84 -3.91 0.65
C ALA A 57 4.78 -3.05 1.48
N ALA A 58 4.87 -3.32 2.79
CA ALA A 58 5.68 -2.59 3.74
C ALA A 58 7.18 -2.94 3.69
N ASP A 59 7.54 -4.11 3.15
CA ASP A 59 8.92 -4.58 3.05
C ASP A 59 9.82 -3.57 2.32
N GLY A 60 10.80 -3.03 3.06
CA GLY A 60 11.75 -2.03 2.55
C GLY A 60 11.18 -0.65 2.25
N ALA A 61 9.90 -0.38 2.56
CA ALA A 61 9.29 0.93 2.38
C ALA A 61 9.89 1.98 3.34
N ASP A 62 10.04 3.21 2.87
CA ASP A 62 10.37 4.40 3.67
C ASP A 62 9.14 5.00 4.35
N PHE A 63 7.96 4.83 3.74
CA PHE A 63 6.68 5.32 4.26
C PHE A 63 5.59 4.29 4.00
N VAL A 64 4.73 4.04 5.00
CA VAL A 64 3.58 3.15 4.87
C VAL A 64 2.28 3.91 5.15
N PHE A 65 1.44 4.03 4.12
CA PHE A 65 0.11 4.63 4.24
C PHE A 65 -0.95 3.53 4.34
N SER A 66 -1.94 3.75 5.22
CA SER A 66 -3.13 2.91 5.31
C SER A 66 -4.39 3.75 5.14
N CYS A 67 -5.32 3.28 4.30
CA CYS A 67 -6.62 3.88 4.08
C CYS A 67 -7.69 2.78 4.00
N VAL A 68 -8.15 2.33 5.16
CA VAL A 68 -9.18 1.30 5.34
C VAL A 68 -10.30 1.82 6.23
N GLY A 69 -11.50 1.24 6.10
CA GLY A 69 -12.72 1.82 6.69
C GLY A 69 -13.16 1.27 8.04
N ASN A 70 -12.79 0.03 8.38
CA ASN A 70 -13.20 -0.64 9.63
C ASN A 70 -11.99 -0.90 10.53
N ASP A 71 -12.21 -0.89 11.85
CA ASP A 71 -11.18 -1.14 12.86
C ASP A 71 -10.60 -2.55 12.74
N ASP A 72 -11.42 -3.56 12.44
CA ASP A 72 -10.94 -4.93 12.23
C ASP A 72 -10.07 -5.04 10.98
N ASP A 73 -10.42 -4.30 9.92
CA ASP A 73 -9.62 -4.23 8.69
C ASP A 73 -8.26 -3.56 9.00
N LEU A 74 -8.26 -2.49 9.81
CA LEU A 74 -7.03 -1.81 10.23
C LEU A 74 -6.15 -2.73 11.07
N ARG A 75 -6.72 -3.45 12.04
CA ARG A 75 -5.98 -4.45 12.85
C ARG A 75 -5.40 -5.54 11.96
N ALA A 76 -6.17 -6.08 11.03
CA ALA A 76 -5.74 -7.14 10.13
C ALA A 76 -4.55 -6.71 9.25
N VAL A 77 -4.55 -5.48 8.72
CA VAL A 77 -3.46 -5.01 7.85
C VAL A 77 -2.23 -4.47 8.59
N THR A 78 -2.32 -4.24 9.91
CA THR A 78 -1.20 -3.72 10.71
C THR A 78 -0.55 -4.80 11.56
N ILE A 79 -1.27 -5.30 12.56
CA ILE A 79 -0.78 -6.24 13.59
C ILE A 79 -1.28 -7.68 13.39
N GLY A 80 -2.15 -7.90 12.40
CA GLY A 80 -2.60 -9.23 12.01
C GLY A 80 -1.49 -10.02 11.32
N LYS A 81 -1.77 -11.31 11.06
CA LYS A 81 -0.89 -12.16 10.26
C LYS A 81 -0.63 -11.54 8.88
N ASP A 82 0.63 -11.53 8.46
CA ASP A 82 1.09 -10.89 7.23
C ASP A 82 0.79 -9.37 7.19
N GLY A 83 0.63 -8.77 8.38
CA GLY A 83 0.39 -7.34 8.59
C GLY A 83 1.64 -6.50 8.34
N ALA A 84 1.45 -5.21 8.05
CA ALA A 84 2.53 -4.31 7.69
C ALA A 84 3.67 -4.27 8.72
N PHE A 85 3.34 -4.31 10.01
CA PHE A 85 4.33 -4.16 11.08
C PHE A 85 5.32 -5.32 11.18
N GLU A 86 5.01 -6.48 10.60
CA GLU A 86 5.93 -7.63 10.56
C GLU A 86 7.13 -7.38 9.64
N ALA A 87 6.99 -6.51 8.64
CA ALA A 87 8.00 -6.28 7.59
C ALA A 87 8.50 -4.83 7.50
N MET A 88 7.91 -3.90 8.27
CA MET A 88 8.38 -2.52 8.31
C MET A 88 9.82 -2.45 8.83
N LYS A 89 10.67 -1.71 8.13
CA LYS A 89 12.04 -1.43 8.59
C LYS A 89 12.01 -0.42 9.73
N THR A 90 13.06 -0.45 10.58
CA THR A 90 13.25 0.57 11.61
C THR A 90 13.33 1.96 11.00
N GLY A 91 12.52 2.89 11.51
CA GLY A 91 12.50 4.28 11.07
C GLY A 91 11.64 4.58 9.84
N ALA A 92 10.88 3.59 9.36
CA ALA A 92 9.76 3.81 8.43
C ALA A 92 8.48 4.27 9.14
#